data_AF-R6XZY3-F1
#
_entry.id   AF-R6XZY3-F1
#
_cell.length_a   1.000
_cell.length_b   1.000
_cell.length_c   1.000
_cell.angle_alpha   90.00
_cell.angle_beta   90.00
_cell.angle_gamma   90.00
#
_symmetry.space_group_name_H-M   'P 1'
#
loop_
_entity.id
_entity.type
_entity.pdbx_description
1 polymer ?
#
loop_
_entity_poly.entity_id
_entity_poly.type
_entity_poly.pdbx_seq_one_letter_code
_entity_poly.pdbx_strand_id
1 'polypeptide(L)'
;MTNVFDLIEEFYTQDEEWNSVLQQACAEDFLRYKTWQGAKDGELVKIWDYITILCIYLGNSENFLGDMSREDFIDCVGWCCRNVSGFPATESNIAHFLDVMQEFYAYMKKKRIITRDNAPAEAKAKLLADGKLQIVGKDGSFLPGHDRYNLYSTPDLPTKVYLNIGERMQNLLDDVQSYYTQKQFRRDLERADFLFGGIFQNGTVQEKPGTEEYSQTFWDYFLFDYRLLEDDKTPLQHYRDVICRDASEMDTSVDILNELIKAKLVLFDVQRRTEEGMYVCRNIFTNEKYTLMLPVDDNIDTEGYIFMGHIFYENTMVMNFLRGLVMSQTSRKRFFEVVSAAKDWFAVRQSGEMSWEEFINRNPMFVRHVSVLYAIYVRMEGFNFSTHISDYQPAALLEDKTSAMLESLRGTGLFSAYDIQLMRTMWSDFMLRGNALPDDTDADFEHWTAAVMYCFVKLNDVYTFTEKQVFAMCRATDHAKLKQMIDMLNETLQLEAHDPRYVNEEGLLLMLLQ
;
A
#
# COMPACT_ATOMS: atom_id res chain seq x y z
N MET A 1 27.39 6.03 4.80
CA MET A 1 27.72 7.41 5.21
C MET A 1 27.48 8.26 4.00
N THR A 2 26.36 8.97 3.98
CA THR A 2 25.92 9.78 2.85
C THR A 2 26.69 11.09 2.86
N ASN A 3 27.49 11.34 1.83
CA ASN A 3 28.22 12.59 1.66
C ASN A 3 27.25 13.67 1.18
N VAL A 4 27.22 14.83 1.85
CA VAL A 4 26.30 15.91 1.50
C VAL A 4 26.51 16.46 0.09
N PHE A 5 27.73 16.40 -0.44
CA PHE A 5 28.01 16.89 -1.79
C PHE A 5 27.44 15.97 -2.87
N ASP A 6 27.34 14.67 -2.59
CA ASP A 6 26.69 13.70 -3.48
C ASP A 6 25.16 13.99 -3.52
N LEU A 7 24.56 14.34 -2.37
CA LEU A 7 23.14 14.75 -2.29
C LEU A 7 22.86 16.06 -3.05
N ILE A 8 23.81 16.99 -3.07
CA ILE A 8 23.70 18.21 -3.86
C ILE A 8 23.73 17.86 -5.35
N GLU A 9 24.72 17.07 -5.77
CA GLU A 9 24.86 16.66 -7.17
C GLU A 9 23.62 15.92 -7.66
N GLU A 10 23.08 15.01 -6.85
CA GLU A 10 21.84 14.30 -7.14
C GLU A 10 20.65 15.27 -7.33
N PHE A 11 20.46 16.23 -6.43
CA PHE A 11 19.37 17.21 -6.50
C PHE A 11 19.39 18.03 -7.80
N TYR A 12 20.56 18.51 -8.22
CA TYR A 12 20.69 19.31 -9.45
C TYR A 12 20.72 18.49 -10.73
N THR A 13 21.07 17.19 -10.65
CA THR A 13 21.02 16.28 -11.80
C THR A 13 19.60 15.82 -12.10
N GLN A 14 18.74 15.73 -11.08
CA GLN A 14 17.32 15.38 -11.25
C GLN A 14 16.56 16.44 -12.05
N ASP A 15 16.86 17.72 -11.82
CA ASP A 15 16.26 18.83 -12.56
C ASP A 15 17.22 20.04 -12.61
N GLU A 16 17.71 20.36 -13.81
CA GLU A 16 18.62 21.48 -14.01
C GLU A 16 17.96 22.84 -13.74
N GLU A 17 16.62 22.94 -13.81
CA GLU A 17 15.88 24.17 -13.56
C GLU A 17 16.07 24.70 -12.14
N TRP A 18 16.47 23.85 -11.18
CA TRP A 18 16.83 24.28 -9.83
C TRP A 18 17.94 25.31 -9.81
N ASN A 19 18.82 25.35 -10.82
CA ASN A 19 19.84 26.38 -10.95
C ASN A 19 19.27 27.80 -11.13
N SER A 20 18.01 27.92 -11.57
CA SER A 20 17.29 29.20 -11.64
C SER A 20 16.81 29.68 -10.26
N VAL A 21 16.57 28.76 -9.32
CA VAL A 21 16.13 29.04 -7.95
C VAL A 21 17.33 29.31 -7.04
N LEU A 22 18.30 28.39 -7.04
CA LEU A 22 19.56 28.49 -6.33
C LEU A 22 20.63 27.83 -7.17
N GLN A 23 21.71 28.53 -7.49
CA GLN A 23 22.80 27.90 -8.26
C GLN A 23 23.52 26.84 -7.43
N GLN A 24 23.80 25.68 -8.02
CA GLN A 24 24.54 24.59 -7.37
C GLN A 24 25.83 25.06 -6.70
N ALA A 25 26.63 25.85 -7.44
CA ALA A 25 27.89 26.40 -6.93
C ALA A 25 27.71 27.24 -5.65
N CYS A 26 26.58 27.95 -5.50
CA CYS A 26 26.30 28.74 -4.31
C CYS A 26 25.98 27.87 -3.10
N ALA A 27 25.19 26.80 -3.29
CA ALA A 27 24.89 25.82 -2.26
C ALA A 27 26.17 25.10 -1.78
N GLU A 28 26.98 24.61 -2.71
CA GLU A 28 28.26 23.95 -2.41
C GLU A 28 29.22 24.88 -1.67
N ASP A 29 29.36 26.12 -2.13
CA ASP A 29 30.22 27.14 -1.50
C ASP A 29 29.82 27.38 -0.04
N PHE A 30 28.51 27.44 0.24
CA PHE A 30 28.01 27.64 1.59
C PHE A 30 28.27 26.42 2.48
N LEU A 31 28.03 25.20 2.00
CA LEU A 31 28.32 24.00 2.79
C LEU A 31 29.81 23.80 3.02
N ARG A 32 30.67 24.10 2.04
CA ARG A 32 32.14 24.13 2.23
C ARG A 32 32.54 25.15 3.30
N TYR A 33 31.92 26.34 3.28
CA TYR A 33 32.11 27.34 4.33
C TYR A 33 31.69 26.80 5.71
N LYS A 34 30.60 26.03 5.80
CA LYS A 34 30.18 25.38 7.04
C LYS A 34 31.15 24.28 7.50
N THR A 35 31.68 23.48 6.58
CA THR A 35 32.74 22.52 6.90
C THR A 35 33.96 23.22 7.51
N TRP A 36 34.34 24.39 6.98
CA TRP A 36 35.46 25.18 7.52
C TRP A 36 35.18 25.77 8.91
N GLN A 37 33.91 25.99 9.25
CA GLN A 37 33.48 26.38 10.59
C GLN A 37 33.44 25.20 11.59
N GLY A 38 33.69 23.97 11.12
CA GLY A 38 33.75 22.77 11.95
C GLY A 38 32.44 21.97 12.00
N ALA A 39 31.49 22.25 11.10
CA ALA A 39 30.27 21.44 10.98
C ALA A 39 30.62 19.99 10.58
N LYS A 40 29.96 19.03 11.24
CA LYS A 40 30.16 17.60 10.98
C LYS A 40 29.23 17.10 9.87
N ASP A 41 29.51 15.94 9.30
CA ASP A 41 28.74 15.37 8.18
C ASP A 41 27.23 15.35 8.42
N GLY A 42 26.77 14.85 9.58
CA GLY A 42 25.33 14.84 9.90
C GLY A 42 24.70 16.23 10.07
N GLU A 43 25.48 17.22 10.50
CA GLU A 43 25.03 18.61 10.58
C GLU A 43 24.96 19.25 9.18
N LEU A 44 25.94 18.96 8.31
CA LEU A 44 25.95 19.42 6.93
C LEU A 44 24.76 18.86 6.14
N VAL A 45 24.43 17.57 6.31
CA VAL A 45 23.23 16.96 5.71
C VAL A 45 21.98 17.67 6.21
N LYS A 46 21.87 17.97 7.52
CA LYS A 46 20.70 18.67 8.06
C LYS A 46 20.58 20.11 7.56
N ILE A 47 21.71 20.82 7.39
CA ILE A 47 21.74 22.15 6.79
C ILE A 47 21.28 22.07 5.34
N TRP A 48 21.76 21.07 4.59
CA TRP A 48 21.34 20.86 3.21
C TRP A 48 19.85 20.56 3.11
N ASP A 49 19.29 19.67 3.93
CA ASP A 49 17.84 19.41 3.98
C ASP A 49 17.03 20.72 4.10
N TYR A 50 17.45 21.64 4.98
CA TYR A 50 16.77 22.94 5.12
C TYR A 50 16.92 23.86 3.91
N ILE A 51 18.07 23.82 3.23
CA ILE A 51 18.26 24.57 1.97
C ILE A 51 17.39 23.98 0.86
N THR A 52 17.30 22.65 0.77
CA THR A 52 16.43 21.95 -0.18
C THR A 52 14.96 22.30 0.07
N ILE A 53 14.52 22.32 1.33
CA ILE A 53 13.17 22.76 1.72
C ILE A 53 12.89 24.19 1.25
N LEU A 54 13.85 25.10 1.44
CA LEU A 54 13.71 26.46 0.94
C LEU A 54 13.58 26.49 -0.59
N CYS A 55 14.40 25.71 -1.30
CA CYS A 55 14.34 25.63 -2.77
C CYS A 55 12.97 25.11 -3.23
N ILE A 56 12.46 24.04 -2.61
CA ILE A 56 11.14 23.48 -2.90
C ILE A 56 10.04 24.53 -2.67
N TYR A 57 10.07 25.27 -1.56
CA TYR A 57 9.12 26.36 -1.32
C TYR A 57 9.23 27.47 -2.38
N LEU A 58 10.44 27.87 -2.75
CA LEU A 58 10.67 28.89 -3.79
C LEU A 58 10.18 28.42 -5.16
N GLY A 59 10.38 27.15 -5.52
CA GLY A 59 9.86 26.58 -6.77
C GLY A 59 8.34 26.51 -6.85
N ASN A 60 7.65 26.52 -5.71
CA ASN A 60 6.18 26.46 -5.63
C ASN A 60 5.53 27.81 -5.27
N SER A 61 6.33 28.83 -4.96
CA SER A 61 5.86 30.18 -4.67
C SER A 61 6.26 31.13 -5.79
N GLU A 62 5.64 32.30 -5.86
CA GLU A 62 6.03 33.35 -6.81
C GLU A 62 7.25 34.16 -6.31
N ASN A 63 7.98 33.65 -5.31
CA ASN A 63 9.07 34.35 -4.65
C ASN A 63 10.43 33.96 -5.22
N PHE A 64 11.33 34.94 -5.30
CA PHE A 64 12.75 34.70 -5.55
C PHE A 64 13.54 34.77 -4.24
N LEU A 65 14.66 34.03 -4.17
CA LEU A 65 15.53 33.98 -3.00
C LEU A 65 15.91 35.38 -2.46
N GLY A 66 16.13 36.35 -3.35
CA GLY A 66 16.53 37.72 -2.97
C GLY A 66 15.39 38.62 -2.48
N ASP A 67 14.14 38.23 -2.74
CA ASP A 67 12.94 39.08 -2.53
C ASP A 67 12.11 38.65 -1.32
N MET A 68 12.45 37.53 -0.68
CA MET A 68 11.73 37.03 0.48
C MET A 68 11.73 38.02 1.65
N SER A 69 10.52 38.39 2.07
CA SER A 69 10.25 39.22 3.23
C SER A 69 10.00 38.40 4.49
N ARG A 70 9.81 39.10 5.62
CA ARG A 70 9.37 38.48 6.88
C ARG A 70 8.08 37.70 6.73
N GLU A 71 7.12 38.21 5.95
CA GLU A 71 5.82 37.55 5.78
C GLU A 71 5.98 36.30 4.90
N ASP A 72 6.86 36.32 3.90
CA ASP A 72 7.13 35.16 3.04
C ASP A 72 7.84 34.03 3.80
N PHE A 73 8.70 34.35 4.77
CA PHE A 73 9.28 33.33 5.65
C PHE A 73 8.26 32.76 6.64
N ILE A 74 7.26 33.54 7.06
CA ILE A 74 6.15 33.03 7.88
C ILE A 74 5.30 32.07 7.06
N ASP A 75 4.99 32.43 5.80
CA ASP A 75 4.30 31.53 4.88
C ASP A 75 5.12 30.27 4.60
N CYS A 76 6.40 30.40 4.27
CA CYS A 76 7.34 29.30 4.07
C CYS A 76 7.28 28.29 5.23
N VAL A 77 7.37 28.74 6.48
CA VAL A 77 7.29 27.84 7.65
C VAL A 77 5.94 27.12 7.71
N GLY A 78 4.83 27.84 7.54
CA GLY A 78 3.49 27.24 7.55
C GLY A 78 3.31 26.22 6.42
N TRP A 79 3.71 26.60 5.21
CA TRP A 79 3.66 25.77 4.02
C TRP A 79 4.52 24.51 4.16
N CYS A 80 5.75 24.62 4.67
CA CYS A 80 6.62 23.47 4.88
C CYS A 80 6.04 22.49 5.91
N CYS A 81 5.43 22.98 6.99
CA CYS A 81 4.78 22.13 7.99
C CYS A 81 3.60 21.32 7.40
N ARG A 82 2.92 21.86 6.38
CA ARG A 82 1.80 21.17 5.70
C ARG A 82 2.28 20.25 4.58
N ASN A 83 3.30 20.68 3.83
CA ASN A 83 3.65 20.09 2.54
C ASN A 83 4.98 19.34 2.52
N VAL A 84 5.82 19.41 3.56
CA VAL A 84 7.10 18.69 3.60
C VAL A 84 7.08 17.69 4.76
N SER A 85 7.18 16.40 4.44
CA SER A 85 7.28 15.37 5.46
C SER A 85 8.62 15.45 6.18
N GLY A 86 8.58 15.34 7.52
CA GLY A 86 9.76 15.50 8.37
C GLY A 86 10.15 16.95 8.68
N PHE A 87 9.30 17.94 8.34
CA PHE A 87 9.40 19.31 8.84
C PHE A 87 8.33 19.58 9.92
N PRO A 88 8.54 19.16 11.18
CA PRO A 88 7.52 19.28 12.20
C PRO A 88 7.35 20.73 12.69
N ALA A 89 6.11 21.11 12.99
CA ALA A 89 5.75 22.41 13.57
C ALA A 89 6.11 22.49 15.07
N THR A 90 7.38 22.27 15.41
CA THR A 90 7.92 22.38 16.78
C THR A 90 8.78 23.62 16.91
N GLU A 91 8.82 24.21 18.11
CA GLU A 91 9.61 25.41 18.38
C GLU A 91 11.09 25.19 18.08
N SER A 92 11.63 24.03 18.46
CA SER A 92 13.04 23.70 18.21
C SER A 92 13.36 23.56 16.73
N ASN A 93 12.49 22.89 15.95
CA ASN A 93 12.72 22.70 14.53
C ASN A 93 12.62 24.03 13.77
N ILE A 94 11.56 24.81 14.03
CA ILE A 94 11.34 26.11 13.38
C ILE A 94 12.46 27.10 13.76
N ALA A 95 12.88 27.13 15.03
CA ALA A 95 14.00 27.97 15.45
C ALA A 95 15.28 27.62 14.71
N HIS A 96 15.61 26.33 14.62
CA HIS A 96 16.81 25.84 13.95
C HIS A 96 16.77 26.14 12.46
N PHE A 97 15.66 25.85 11.78
CA PHE A 97 15.46 26.17 10.37
C PHE A 97 15.75 27.66 10.10
N LEU A 98 15.12 28.55 10.86
CA LEU A 98 15.28 30.00 10.66
C LEU A 98 16.69 30.50 11.02
N ASP A 99 17.40 29.85 11.95
CA ASP A 99 18.81 30.16 12.24
C ASP A 99 19.72 29.77 11.07
N VAL A 100 19.51 28.57 10.49
CA VAL A 100 20.25 28.14 9.30
C VAL A 100 19.96 29.07 8.11
N MET A 101 18.70 29.45 7.91
CA MET A 101 18.32 30.41 6.86
C MET A 101 18.95 31.79 7.09
N GLN A 102 19.03 32.25 8.35
CA GLN A 102 19.69 33.51 8.69
C GLN A 102 21.18 33.50 8.33
N GLU A 103 21.88 32.40 8.65
CA GLU A 103 23.29 32.25 8.33
C GLU A 103 23.53 32.10 6.82
N PHE A 104 22.65 31.38 6.13
CA PHE A 104 22.63 31.23 4.68
C PHE A 104 22.46 32.58 3.98
N TYR A 105 21.44 33.36 4.35
CA TYR A 105 21.18 34.68 3.77
C TYR A 105 22.33 35.66 4.05
N ALA A 106 22.90 35.65 5.26
CA ALA A 106 24.07 36.47 5.58
C ALA A 106 25.27 36.13 4.68
N TYR A 107 25.49 34.84 4.40
CA TYR A 107 26.54 34.39 3.47
C TYR A 107 26.25 34.82 2.02
N MET A 108 25.01 34.63 1.54
CA MET A 108 24.59 35.02 0.20
C MET A 108 24.70 36.52 -0.04
N LYS A 109 24.35 37.33 0.96
CA LYS A 109 24.53 38.79 0.93
C LYS A 109 26.02 39.17 0.88
N LYS A 110 26.87 38.50 1.66
CA LYS A 110 28.33 38.71 1.61
C LYS A 110 28.91 38.41 0.22
N LYS A 111 28.37 37.40 -0.47
CA LYS A 111 28.70 37.04 -1.86
C LYS A 111 28.01 37.93 -2.91
N ARG A 112 27.18 38.89 -2.48
CA ARG A 112 26.39 39.81 -3.32
C ARG A 112 25.36 39.12 -4.23
N ILE A 113 24.89 37.94 -3.81
CA ILE A 113 23.83 37.19 -4.49
C ILE A 113 22.47 37.78 -4.15
N ILE A 114 22.28 38.19 -2.90
CA ILE A 114 21.07 38.87 -2.41
C ILE A 114 21.41 40.22 -1.79
N THR A 115 20.38 41.06 -1.57
CA THR A 115 20.57 42.43 -1.04
C THR A 115 20.24 42.55 0.46
N ARG A 116 19.35 41.70 0.96
CA ARG A 116 18.84 41.71 2.34
C ARG A 116 18.95 40.34 2.97
N ASP A 117 19.17 40.30 4.28
CA ASP A 117 19.43 39.09 5.07
C ASP A 117 18.68 39.07 6.40
N ASN A 118 17.81 40.03 6.68
CA ASN A 118 17.11 40.18 7.95
C ASN A 118 15.80 39.39 8.04
N ALA A 119 15.22 39.00 6.89
CA ALA A 119 13.90 38.37 6.84
C ALA A 119 13.78 37.09 7.70
N PRO A 120 14.75 36.15 7.71
CA PRO A 120 14.65 34.95 8.57
C PRO A 120 14.61 35.29 10.07
N ALA A 121 15.51 36.17 10.55
CA ALA A 121 15.53 36.58 11.95
C ALA A 121 14.24 37.33 12.36
N GLU A 122 13.72 38.19 11.49
CA GLU A 122 12.47 38.90 11.74
C GLU A 122 11.26 37.96 11.78
N ALA A 123 11.23 36.94 10.91
CA ALA A 123 10.20 35.90 10.94
C ALA A 123 10.30 35.06 12.22
N LYS A 124 11.52 34.69 12.63
CA LYS A 124 11.77 33.95 13.88
C LYS A 124 11.24 34.69 15.10
N ALA A 125 11.57 35.97 15.23
CA ALA A 125 11.09 36.81 16.33
C ALA A 125 9.55 36.92 16.37
N LYS A 126 8.89 36.78 15.22
CA LYS A 126 7.44 36.88 15.11
C LYS A 126 6.74 35.55 15.35
N LEU A 127 7.30 34.44 14.86
CA LEU A 127 6.79 33.08 15.01
C LEU A 127 6.98 32.57 16.45
N LEU A 128 8.12 32.89 17.06
CA LEU A 128 8.54 32.38 18.36
C LEU A 128 8.62 33.53 19.38
N ALA A 129 7.53 33.76 20.11
CA ALA A 129 7.52 34.69 21.25
C ALA A 129 7.58 33.90 22.56
N ASP A 130 8.47 34.31 23.46
CA ASP A 130 8.73 33.65 24.75
C ASP A 130 9.05 32.14 24.63
N GLY A 131 9.70 31.77 23.53
CA GLY A 131 10.07 30.38 23.24
C GLY A 131 8.89 29.47 22.87
N LYS A 132 7.73 30.04 22.52
CA LYS A 132 6.54 29.31 22.08
C LYS A 132 6.12 29.72 20.68
N LEU A 133 5.61 28.76 19.90
CA LEU A 133 5.05 29.01 18.58
C LEU A 133 3.67 29.69 18.71
N GLN A 134 3.52 30.89 18.14
CA GLN A 134 2.32 31.73 18.35
C GLN A 134 1.41 31.83 17.12
N ILE A 135 1.93 31.59 15.92
CA ILE A 135 1.23 31.91 14.66
C ILE A 135 0.80 30.64 13.91
N VAL A 136 1.62 29.59 13.98
CA VAL A 136 1.42 28.34 13.26
C VAL A 136 1.00 27.25 14.26
N GLY A 137 -0.06 26.51 13.92
CA GLY A 137 -0.55 25.36 14.67
C GLY A 137 0.30 24.12 14.43
N LYS A 138 0.00 23.04 15.17
CA LYS A 138 0.73 21.77 15.03
C LYS A 138 0.57 21.15 13.64
N ASP A 139 -0.57 21.34 13.01
CA ASP A 139 -0.87 20.87 11.65
C ASP A 139 -0.29 21.80 10.56
N GLY A 140 0.47 22.85 10.93
CA GLY A 140 0.97 23.83 9.98
C GLY A 140 -0.05 24.89 9.56
N SER A 141 -1.30 24.82 10.02
CA SER A 141 -2.30 25.85 9.76
C SER A 141 -2.02 27.13 10.55
N PHE A 142 -2.49 28.28 10.08
CA PHE A 142 -2.39 29.51 10.86
C PHE A 142 -3.45 29.55 11.97
N LEU A 143 -3.03 29.88 13.20
CA LEU A 143 -3.92 29.92 14.36
C LEU A 143 -5.00 31.02 14.24
N PRO A 144 -6.17 30.87 14.90
CA PRO A 144 -7.23 31.87 14.86
C PRO A 144 -6.74 33.29 15.21
N GLY A 145 -7.13 34.29 14.42
CA GLY A 145 -6.63 35.67 14.55
C GLY A 145 -5.40 35.98 13.70
N HIS A 146 -4.87 34.97 13.00
CA HIS A 146 -3.81 35.11 12.00
C HIS A 146 -4.31 34.81 10.58
N ASP A 147 -5.64 34.88 10.35
CA ASP A 147 -6.29 34.55 9.07
C ASP A 147 -5.77 35.37 7.87
N ARG A 148 -5.19 36.55 8.13
CA ARG A 148 -4.57 37.39 7.10
C ARG A 148 -3.46 36.67 6.31
N TYR A 149 -2.77 35.70 6.91
CA TYR A 149 -1.70 34.96 6.24
C TYR A 149 -2.27 33.94 5.23
N ASN A 150 -3.54 33.53 5.37
CA ASN A 150 -4.20 32.65 4.39
C ASN A 150 -4.55 33.38 3.07
N LEU A 151 -4.57 34.72 3.05
CA LEU A 151 -4.99 35.49 1.86
C LEU A 151 -3.96 35.44 0.72
N TYR A 152 -2.70 35.24 1.06
CA TYR A 152 -1.57 35.22 0.13
C TYR A 152 -0.68 33.99 0.36
N SER A 153 -1.22 32.95 1.01
CA SER A 153 -0.45 31.74 1.28
C SER A 153 -0.20 30.98 -0.01
N THR A 154 1.01 30.45 -0.12
CA THR A 154 1.37 29.52 -1.19
C THR A 154 0.40 28.33 -1.16
N PRO A 155 -0.19 27.92 -2.30
CA PRO A 155 -1.11 26.78 -2.35
C PRO A 155 -0.46 25.51 -1.83
N ASP A 156 -1.23 24.70 -1.09
CA ASP A 156 -0.75 23.39 -0.67
C ASP A 156 -0.59 22.44 -1.86
N LEU A 157 0.36 21.52 -1.74
CA LEU A 157 0.60 20.46 -2.70
C LEU A 157 -0.46 19.38 -2.55
N PRO A 158 -0.81 18.69 -3.64
CA PRO A 158 -1.74 17.58 -3.55
C PRO A 158 -1.15 16.42 -2.71
N THR A 159 0.18 16.24 -2.73
CA THR A 159 0.92 15.32 -1.85
C THR A 159 2.16 15.97 -1.23
N LYS A 160 2.50 15.55 0.01
CA LYS A 160 3.70 15.99 0.74
C LYS A 160 5.00 15.59 0.03
N VAL A 161 5.98 16.48 0.03
CA VAL A 161 7.35 16.22 -0.42
C VAL A 161 8.13 15.44 0.64
N TYR A 162 8.84 14.40 0.21
CA TYR A 162 9.69 13.58 1.09
C TYR A 162 11.16 13.75 0.70
N LEU A 163 11.95 14.29 1.60
CA LEU A 163 13.41 14.33 1.42
C LEU A 163 14.01 12.96 1.70
N ASN A 164 14.92 12.51 0.82
CA ASN A 164 15.63 11.23 0.93
C ASN A 164 14.66 10.03 1.08
N ILE A 165 13.56 10.05 0.31
CA ILE A 165 12.50 9.03 0.42
C ILE A 165 13.04 7.61 0.23
N GLY A 166 14.02 7.40 -0.67
CA GLY A 166 14.59 6.08 -0.94
C GLY A 166 15.21 5.42 0.31
N GLU A 167 16.13 6.10 1.00
CA GLU A 167 16.76 5.57 2.22
C GLU A 167 15.74 5.39 3.35
N ARG A 168 14.83 6.36 3.53
CA ARG A 168 13.81 6.28 4.59
C ARG A 168 12.82 5.15 4.35
N MET A 169 12.40 4.96 3.11
CA MET A 169 11.52 3.88 2.69
C MET A 169 12.22 2.52 2.89
N GLN A 170 13.49 2.39 2.49
CA GLN A 170 14.24 1.15 2.69
C GLN A 170 14.35 0.79 4.17
N ASN A 171 14.74 1.75 5.03
CA ASN A 171 14.85 1.53 6.47
C ASN A 171 13.49 1.10 7.07
N LEU A 172 12.39 1.76 6.67
CA LEU A 172 11.05 1.39 7.10
C LEU A 172 10.69 -0.04 6.67
N LEU A 173 10.95 -0.40 5.41
CA LEU A 173 10.66 -1.74 4.90
C LEU A 173 11.49 -2.80 5.64
N ASP A 174 12.77 -2.55 5.92
CA ASP A 174 13.64 -3.45 6.69
C ASP A 174 13.11 -3.68 8.12
N ASP A 175 12.63 -2.61 8.78
CA ASP A 175 12.00 -2.69 10.10
C ASP A 175 10.71 -3.53 10.06
N VAL A 176 9.86 -3.31 9.05
CA VAL A 176 8.60 -4.06 8.88
C VAL A 176 8.88 -5.53 8.58
N GLN A 177 9.85 -5.85 7.71
CA GLN A 177 10.24 -7.23 7.41
C GLN A 177 10.77 -7.94 8.66
N SER A 178 11.60 -7.24 9.44
CA SER A 178 12.12 -7.75 10.72
C SER A 178 11.01 -8.05 11.72
N TYR A 179 9.96 -7.22 11.74
CA TYR A 179 8.77 -7.47 12.57
C TYR A 179 8.03 -8.75 12.18
N TYR A 180 7.78 -8.97 10.89
CA TYR A 180 7.05 -10.15 10.42
C TYR A 180 7.86 -11.46 10.43
N THR A 181 9.17 -11.38 10.61
CA THR A 181 10.02 -12.57 10.79
C THR A 181 9.86 -13.21 12.18
N GLN A 182 9.12 -12.58 13.09
CA GLN A 182 8.87 -13.11 14.44
C GLN A 182 7.99 -14.37 14.43
N LYS A 183 8.19 -15.24 15.43
CA LYS A 183 7.55 -16.57 15.52
C LYS A 183 6.01 -16.54 15.42
N GLN A 184 5.38 -15.47 15.89
CA GLN A 184 3.92 -15.33 15.88
C GLN A 184 3.33 -15.28 14.45
N PHE A 185 4.08 -14.75 13.49
CA PHE A 185 3.67 -14.62 12.08
C PHE A 185 4.13 -15.79 11.20
N ARG A 186 4.69 -16.86 11.80
CA ARG A 186 5.23 -17.99 11.04
C ARG A 186 4.19 -18.62 10.11
N ARG A 187 2.94 -18.72 10.56
CA ARG A 187 1.86 -19.30 9.75
C ARG A 187 1.46 -18.39 8.59
N ASP A 188 1.48 -17.07 8.80
CA ASP A 188 1.24 -16.10 7.74
C ASP A 188 2.31 -16.20 6.65
N LEU A 189 3.59 -16.28 7.05
CA LEU A 189 4.69 -16.47 6.09
C LEU A 189 4.58 -17.82 5.36
N GLU A 190 4.25 -18.92 6.05
CA GLU A 190 4.07 -20.24 5.44
C GLU A 190 2.91 -20.24 4.43
N ARG A 191 1.77 -19.62 4.77
CA ARG A 191 0.63 -19.48 3.85
C ARG A 191 0.99 -18.57 2.67
N ALA A 192 1.61 -17.43 2.93
CA ALA A 192 2.01 -16.50 1.89
C ALA A 192 2.98 -17.14 0.88
N ASP A 193 3.99 -17.88 1.34
CA ASP A 193 4.94 -18.58 0.47
C ASP A 193 4.26 -19.67 -0.37
N PHE A 194 3.31 -20.41 0.22
CA PHE A 194 2.50 -21.38 -0.50
C PHE A 194 1.67 -20.72 -1.62
N LEU A 195 1.01 -19.60 -1.34
CA LEU A 195 0.26 -18.86 -2.36
C LEU A 195 1.17 -18.28 -3.42
N PHE A 196 2.33 -17.75 -3.02
CA PHE A 196 3.26 -17.07 -3.91
C PHE A 196 3.97 -18.00 -4.89
N GLY A 197 4.57 -19.09 -4.39
CA GLY A 197 5.36 -20.02 -5.22
C GLY A 197 4.79 -21.43 -5.30
N GLY A 198 4.08 -21.88 -4.25
CA GLY A 198 3.65 -23.27 -4.04
C GLY A 198 2.76 -23.86 -5.13
N ILE A 199 1.87 -23.05 -5.70
CA ILE A 199 0.83 -23.49 -6.64
C ILE A 199 1.41 -23.95 -8.00
N PHE A 200 2.57 -23.42 -8.40
CA PHE A 200 3.24 -23.72 -9.67
C PHE A 200 4.60 -24.41 -9.50
N GLN A 201 4.91 -25.03 -8.35
CA GLN A 201 6.21 -25.66 -8.08
C GLN A 201 6.65 -26.72 -9.11
N ASN A 202 5.74 -27.22 -9.95
CA ASN A 202 6.04 -28.16 -11.03
C ASN A 202 6.24 -27.50 -12.42
N GLY A 203 6.11 -26.18 -12.53
CA GLY A 203 6.27 -25.41 -13.77
C GLY A 203 7.63 -24.71 -13.87
N THR A 204 7.98 -24.27 -15.08
CA THR A 204 9.12 -23.38 -15.35
C THR A 204 8.87 -21.98 -14.79
N VAL A 205 8.87 -21.83 -13.45
CA VAL A 205 8.89 -20.53 -12.79
C VAL A 205 10.30 -19.95 -12.98
N GLN A 206 10.39 -18.73 -13.52
CA GLN A 206 11.67 -18.03 -13.72
C GLN A 206 12.33 -17.67 -12.37
N GLU A 207 11.53 -17.29 -11.38
CA GLU A 207 11.95 -16.94 -10.03
C GLU A 207 12.14 -18.22 -9.19
N LYS A 208 13.39 -18.60 -8.95
CA LYS A 208 13.70 -19.80 -8.15
C LYS A 208 13.67 -19.44 -6.66
N PRO A 209 12.99 -20.22 -5.81
CA PRO A 209 13.08 -20.06 -4.36
C PRO A 209 14.54 -20.01 -3.91
N GLY A 210 14.86 -19.05 -3.04
CA GLY A 210 16.23 -18.82 -2.53
C GLY A 210 17.10 -17.89 -3.36
N THR A 211 16.56 -17.26 -4.41
CA THR A 211 17.22 -16.13 -5.10
C THR A 211 16.86 -14.80 -4.46
N GLU A 212 17.72 -13.79 -4.61
CA GLU A 212 17.45 -12.43 -4.12
C GLU A 212 16.23 -11.81 -4.80
N GLU A 213 16.08 -12.02 -6.11
CA GLU A 213 14.90 -11.60 -6.89
C GLU A 213 13.60 -12.23 -6.36
N TYR A 214 13.60 -13.55 -6.06
CA TYR A 214 12.45 -14.19 -5.41
C TYR A 214 12.16 -13.57 -4.04
N SER A 215 13.19 -13.28 -3.24
CA SER A 215 13.01 -12.69 -1.91
C SER A 215 12.39 -11.30 -1.99
N GLN A 216 12.86 -10.45 -2.90
CA GLN A 216 12.34 -9.09 -3.08
C GLN A 216 10.88 -9.13 -3.54
N THR A 217 10.59 -9.93 -4.55
CA THR A 217 9.22 -10.07 -5.09
C THR A 217 8.23 -10.68 -4.10
N PHE A 218 8.69 -11.62 -3.29
CA PHE A 218 7.89 -12.20 -2.22
C PHE A 218 7.55 -11.15 -1.17
N TRP A 219 8.52 -10.33 -0.74
CA TRP A 219 8.27 -9.30 0.26
C TRP A 219 7.35 -8.20 -0.24
N ASP A 220 7.46 -7.78 -1.50
CA ASP A 220 6.49 -6.82 -2.07
C ASP A 220 5.07 -7.41 -2.03
N TYR A 221 4.88 -8.63 -2.50
CA TYR A 221 3.58 -9.31 -2.37
C TYR A 221 3.12 -9.40 -0.90
N PHE A 222 3.99 -9.85 -0.01
CA PHE A 222 3.63 -10.06 1.39
C PHE A 222 3.22 -8.73 2.03
N LEU A 223 3.98 -7.66 1.83
CA LEU A 223 3.73 -6.38 2.50
C LEU A 223 2.49 -5.65 1.98
N PHE A 224 2.29 -5.65 0.66
CA PHE A 224 1.24 -4.86 0.01
C PHE A 224 -0.06 -5.61 -0.23
N ASP A 225 0.00 -6.91 -0.53
CA ASP A 225 -1.13 -7.66 -1.08
C ASP A 225 -1.63 -8.78 -0.16
N TYR A 226 -0.74 -9.43 0.60
CA TYR A 226 -1.13 -10.52 1.50
C TYR A 226 -2.11 -10.03 2.59
N ARG A 227 -3.02 -10.91 3.01
CA ARG A 227 -4.00 -10.64 4.07
C ARG A 227 -3.71 -11.52 5.26
N LEU A 228 -3.39 -10.89 6.40
CA LEU A 228 -3.07 -11.59 7.65
C LEU A 228 -4.24 -12.47 8.11
N LEU A 229 -3.90 -13.65 8.64
CA LEU A 229 -4.88 -14.63 9.11
C LEU A 229 -5.77 -14.09 10.23
N GLU A 230 -5.23 -13.21 11.10
CA GLU A 230 -5.91 -12.76 12.31
C GLU A 230 -6.99 -11.70 12.05
N ASP A 231 -6.72 -10.71 11.19
CA ASP A 231 -7.55 -9.51 11.05
C ASP A 231 -7.89 -9.13 9.60
N ASP A 232 -7.46 -9.93 8.62
CA ASP A 232 -7.66 -9.68 7.18
C ASP A 232 -7.12 -8.32 6.71
N LYS A 233 -6.12 -7.76 7.41
CA LYS A 233 -5.40 -6.55 6.98
C LYS A 233 -4.15 -6.90 6.19
N THR A 234 -3.67 -5.94 5.40
CA THR A 234 -2.32 -6.05 4.85
C THR A 234 -1.27 -5.90 5.96
N PRO A 235 -0.08 -6.51 5.83
CA PRO A 235 0.99 -6.35 6.81
C PRO A 235 1.38 -4.89 7.08
N LEU A 236 1.36 -4.01 6.07
CA LEU A 236 1.62 -2.58 6.30
C LEU A 236 0.53 -1.92 7.16
N GLN A 237 -0.75 -2.20 6.89
CA GLN A 237 -1.87 -1.70 7.70
C GLN A 237 -1.81 -2.19 9.15
N HIS A 238 -1.55 -3.49 9.35
CA HIS A 238 -1.43 -4.05 10.69
C HIS A 238 -0.23 -3.47 11.46
N TYR A 239 0.92 -3.35 10.80
CA TYR A 239 2.12 -2.76 11.41
C TYR A 239 1.85 -1.31 11.85
N ARG A 240 1.19 -0.51 11.01
CA ARG A 240 0.78 0.85 11.35
C ARG A 240 -0.12 0.87 12.60
N ASP A 241 -1.11 -0.02 12.66
CA ASP A 241 -2.10 0.00 13.73
C ASP A 241 -1.56 -0.50 15.08
N VAL A 242 -0.53 -1.35 15.07
CA VAL A 242 0.05 -1.95 16.28
C VAL A 242 1.30 -1.21 16.74
N ILE A 243 2.26 -0.97 15.84
CA ILE A 243 3.57 -0.41 16.18
C ILE A 243 3.56 1.11 16.18
N CYS A 244 2.88 1.71 15.20
CA CYS A 244 2.80 3.17 15.08
C CYS A 244 1.60 3.76 15.84
N ARG A 245 0.93 2.99 16.71
CA ARG A 245 -0.27 3.43 17.43
C ARG A 245 -0.06 4.70 18.25
N ASP A 246 1.07 4.76 18.96
CA ASP A 246 1.44 5.88 19.82
C ASP A 246 2.50 6.79 19.16
N ALA A 247 2.87 6.50 17.91
CA ALA A 247 3.81 7.33 17.17
C ALA A 247 3.16 8.69 16.89
N SER A 248 3.97 9.75 16.92
CA SER A 248 3.49 11.08 16.56
C SER A 248 3.08 11.09 15.10
N GLU A 249 1.96 11.75 14.77
CA GLU A 249 1.58 12.04 13.37
C GLU A 249 2.64 12.86 12.60
N MET A 250 3.64 13.41 13.31
CA MET A 250 4.79 14.09 12.73
C MET A 250 5.99 13.18 12.44
N ASP A 251 5.90 11.89 12.76
CA ASP A 251 6.94 10.92 12.44
C ASP A 251 6.93 10.64 10.94
N THR A 252 8.04 10.96 10.25
CA THR A 252 8.16 10.74 8.81
C THR A 252 7.97 9.27 8.42
N SER A 253 8.34 8.33 9.29
CA SER A 253 8.12 6.91 9.04
C SER A 253 6.63 6.57 8.99
N VAL A 254 5.80 7.26 9.78
CA VAL A 254 4.33 7.10 9.77
C VAL A 254 3.73 7.72 8.51
N ASP A 255 4.20 8.90 8.10
CA ASP A 255 3.80 9.54 6.84
C ASP A 255 4.10 8.63 5.64
N ILE A 256 5.33 8.11 5.53
CA ILE A 256 5.73 7.18 4.46
C ILE A 256 4.87 5.90 4.51
N LEU A 257 4.70 5.32 5.69
CA LEU A 257 3.88 4.11 5.86
C LEU A 257 2.42 4.34 5.41
N ASN A 258 1.83 5.49 5.73
CA ASN A 258 0.48 5.84 5.30
C ASN A 258 0.38 5.97 3.77
N GLU A 259 1.42 6.47 3.10
CA GLU A 259 1.47 6.49 1.63
C GLU A 259 1.65 5.10 1.04
N LEU A 260 2.52 4.25 1.62
CA LEU A 260 2.70 2.87 1.17
C LEU A 260 1.41 2.04 1.31
N ILE A 261 0.62 2.27 2.36
CA ILE A 261 -0.69 1.60 2.55
C ILE A 261 -1.67 1.93 1.42
N LYS A 262 -1.52 3.07 0.74
CA LYS A 262 -2.38 3.45 -0.40
C LYS A 262 -1.90 2.83 -1.71
N ALA A 263 -0.77 2.14 -1.72
CA ALA A 263 -0.23 1.53 -2.94
C ALA A 263 -1.22 0.53 -3.52
N LYS A 264 -1.37 0.53 -4.84
CA LYS A 264 -2.28 -0.36 -5.56
C LYS A 264 -1.49 -1.26 -6.49
N LEU A 265 -1.79 -2.56 -6.45
CA LEU A 265 -1.32 -3.48 -7.48
C LEU A 265 -1.99 -3.13 -8.82
N VAL A 266 -1.18 -2.78 -9.81
CA VAL A 266 -1.65 -2.36 -11.13
C VAL A 266 -0.96 -3.14 -12.23
N LEU A 267 -1.74 -3.53 -13.23
CA LEU A 267 -1.23 -4.05 -14.49
C LEU A 267 -1.42 -2.99 -15.58
N PHE A 268 -0.33 -2.61 -16.25
CA PHE A 268 -0.33 -1.51 -17.20
C PHE A 268 0.54 -1.76 -18.42
N ASP A 269 0.21 -1.11 -19.54
CA ASP A 269 1.08 -1.02 -20.70
C ASP A 269 1.67 0.39 -20.81
N VAL A 270 2.87 0.49 -21.40
CA VAL A 270 3.52 1.78 -21.70
C VAL A 270 2.98 2.27 -23.04
N GLN A 271 2.46 3.49 -23.06
CA GLN A 271 1.91 4.12 -24.26
C GLN A 271 2.94 4.96 -25.01
N ARG A 272 3.74 5.73 -24.26
CA ARG A 272 4.82 6.58 -24.78
C ARG A 272 5.74 7.03 -23.67
N ARG A 273 6.93 7.49 -24.04
CA ARG A 273 7.86 8.23 -23.18
C ARG A 273 7.68 9.74 -23.37
N THR A 274 7.81 10.54 -22.32
CA THR A 274 7.82 12.01 -22.37
C THR A 274 9.23 12.54 -22.66
N GLU A 275 9.34 13.82 -23.02
CA GLU A 275 10.64 14.49 -23.23
C GLU A 275 11.44 14.58 -21.92
N GLU A 276 10.74 14.69 -20.78
CA GLU A 276 11.27 14.68 -19.42
C GLU A 276 11.65 13.27 -18.91
N GLY A 277 11.64 12.26 -19.79
CA GLY A 277 12.05 10.90 -19.44
C GLY A 277 11.00 10.02 -18.74
N MET A 278 9.83 10.58 -18.38
CA MET A 278 8.71 9.85 -17.75
C MET A 278 8.00 8.89 -18.70
N TYR A 279 7.30 7.89 -18.16
CA TYR A 279 6.49 6.96 -18.94
C TYR A 279 5.00 7.23 -18.76
N VAL A 280 4.30 7.45 -19.88
CA VAL A 280 2.84 7.49 -19.89
C VAL A 280 2.32 6.07 -20.00
N CYS A 281 1.70 5.60 -18.93
CA CYS A 281 1.20 4.23 -18.80
C CYS A 281 -0.33 4.23 -18.80
N ARG A 282 -0.91 3.07 -19.12
CA ARG A 282 -2.36 2.86 -19.06
C ARG A 282 -2.68 1.55 -18.39
N ASN A 283 -3.57 1.60 -17.39
CA ASN A 283 -4.14 0.43 -16.74
C ASN A 283 -4.88 -0.43 -17.77
N ILE A 284 -4.54 -1.71 -17.87
CA ILE A 284 -5.12 -2.61 -18.88
C ILE A 284 -6.58 -3.00 -18.57
N PHE A 285 -7.02 -2.83 -17.32
CA PHE A 285 -8.38 -3.16 -16.88
C PHE A 285 -9.30 -1.94 -16.85
N THR A 286 -8.81 -0.81 -16.32
CA THR A 286 -9.63 0.40 -16.10
C THR A 286 -9.45 1.47 -17.18
N ASN A 287 -8.41 1.38 -18.01
CA ASN A 287 -7.94 2.44 -18.92
C ASN A 287 -7.51 3.75 -18.25
N GLU A 288 -7.38 3.77 -16.92
CA GLU A 288 -6.78 4.88 -16.20
C GLU A 288 -5.35 5.13 -16.69
N LYS A 289 -4.95 6.41 -16.77
CA LYS A 289 -3.63 6.81 -17.27
C LYS A 289 -2.76 7.26 -16.11
N TYR A 290 -1.48 6.88 -16.17
CA TYR A 290 -0.47 7.23 -15.18
C TYR A 290 0.73 7.87 -15.87
N THR A 291 1.43 8.74 -15.16
CA THR A 291 2.73 9.28 -15.59
C THR A 291 3.75 8.82 -14.57
N LEU A 292 4.49 7.76 -14.88
CA LEU A 292 5.30 7.02 -13.92
C LEU A 292 6.79 7.18 -14.20
N MET A 293 7.58 7.28 -13.14
CA MET A 293 9.00 6.93 -13.19
C MET A 293 9.13 5.42 -13.06
N LEU A 294 9.60 4.76 -14.11
CA LEU A 294 9.81 3.31 -14.12
C LEU A 294 11.28 3.02 -13.78
N PRO A 295 11.59 2.06 -12.89
CA PRO A 295 12.94 1.64 -12.56
C PRO A 295 13.52 0.72 -13.65
N VAL A 296 13.57 1.21 -14.88
CA VAL A 296 14.07 0.49 -16.06
C VAL A 296 15.08 1.32 -16.82
N ASP A 297 16.02 0.66 -17.49
CA ASP A 297 17.00 1.34 -18.34
C ASP A 297 16.29 2.16 -19.44
N ASP A 298 16.84 3.34 -19.72
CA ASP A 298 16.30 4.28 -20.72
C ASP A 298 16.11 3.70 -22.13
N ASN A 299 16.82 2.61 -22.44
CA ASN A 299 16.84 1.96 -23.74
C ASN A 299 15.96 0.70 -23.81
N ILE A 300 15.17 0.40 -22.78
CA ILE A 300 14.34 -0.80 -22.79
C ILE A 300 13.18 -0.66 -23.80
N ASP A 301 13.02 -1.65 -24.67
CA ASP A 301 11.84 -1.75 -25.52
C ASP A 301 10.65 -2.21 -24.66
N THR A 302 9.67 -1.33 -24.51
CA THR A 302 8.46 -1.58 -23.71
C THR A 302 7.30 -2.07 -24.58
N GLU A 303 7.47 -2.15 -25.90
CA GLU A 303 6.43 -2.62 -26.80
C GLU A 303 6.09 -4.09 -26.53
N GLY A 304 4.80 -4.42 -26.45
CA GLY A 304 4.38 -5.80 -26.21
C GLY A 304 4.53 -6.29 -24.75
N TYR A 305 5.01 -5.45 -23.85
CA TYR A 305 5.00 -5.71 -22.41
C TYR A 305 3.66 -5.34 -21.74
N ILE A 306 3.28 -6.12 -20.74
CA ILE A 306 2.38 -5.75 -19.67
C ILE A 306 3.21 -5.73 -18.40
N PHE A 307 3.30 -4.57 -17.77
CA PHE A 307 3.98 -4.41 -16.50
C PHE A 307 3.01 -4.65 -15.36
N MET A 308 3.52 -5.24 -14.29
CA MET A 308 2.82 -5.45 -13.03
C MET A 308 3.68 -4.91 -11.90
N GLY A 309 3.10 -4.05 -11.08
CA GLY A 309 3.78 -3.46 -9.93
C GLY A 309 2.83 -2.64 -9.06
N HIS A 310 3.35 -2.16 -7.95
CA HIS A 310 2.60 -1.33 -7.01
C HIS A 310 2.81 0.14 -7.32
N ILE A 311 1.74 0.82 -7.69
CA ILE A 311 1.72 2.25 -7.93
C ILE A 311 1.32 2.96 -6.63
N PHE A 312 2.10 3.97 -6.23
CA PHE A 312 1.84 4.79 -5.06
C PHE A 312 2.15 6.26 -5.33
N TYR A 313 1.88 7.13 -4.35
CA TYR A 313 2.18 8.56 -4.41
C TYR A 313 1.53 9.26 -5.64
N GLU A 314 0.22 9.43 -5.59
CA GLU A 314 -0.58 10.08 -6.66
C GLU A 314 -0.38 9.48 -8.06
N ASN A 315 -0.09 8.19 -8.12
CA ASN A 315 0.16 7.49 -9.37
C ASN A 315 1.37 8.00 -10.15
N THR A 316 2.42 8.44 -9.45
CA THR A 316 3.67 8.91 -10.06
C THR A 316 4.87 8.01 -9.76
N MET A 317 4.82 7.23 -8.67
CA MET A 317 5.87 6.30 -8.28
C MET A 317 5.43 4.84 -8.39
N VAL A 318 6.40 3.98 -8.70
CA VAL A 318 6.27 2.52 -8.69
C VAL A 318 7.28 1.97 -7.71
N MET A 319 6.88 0.96 -6.93
CA MET A 319 7.82 0.25 -6.06
C MET A 319 8.97 -0.37 -6.86
N ASN A 320 10.09 -0.63 -6.17
CA ASN A 320 11.35 -1.04 -6.78
C ASN A 320 11.24 -2.27 -7.69
N PHE A 321 10.28 -3.17 -7.44
CA PHE A 321 10.07 -4.31 -8.30
C PHE A 321 8.95 -4.09 -9.33
N LEU A 322 9.35 -4.05 -10.60
CA LEU A 322 8.46 -3.98 -11.74
C LEU A 322 8.60 -5.25 -12.58
N ARG A 323 7.52 -6.04 -12.67
CA ARG A 323 7.52 -7.25 -13.50
C ARG A 323 7.01 -6.97 -14.90
N GLY A 324 7.90 -7.05 -15.90
CA GLY A 324 7.52 -7.00 -17.31
C GLY A 324 7.15 -8.38 -17.86
N LEU A 325 5.93 -8.53 -18.38
CA LEU A 325 5.44 -9.74 -19.02
C LEU A 325 5.21 -9.50 -20.51
N VAL A 326 5.96 -10.19 -21.37
CA VAL A 326 5.71 -10.17 -22.81
C VAL A 326 4.49 -11.03 -23.11
N MET A 327 3.45 -10.42 -23.66
CA MET A 327 2.23 -11.14 -24.02
C MET A 327 1.81 -10.82 -25.46
N SER A 328 1.62 -11.86 -26.26
CA SER A 328 1.02 -11.72 -27.60
C SER A 328 -0.39 -11.15 -27.52
N GLN A 329 -0.88 -10.46 -28.57
CA GLN A 329 -2.25 -9.90 -28.57
C GLN A 329 -3.32 -10.96 -28.29
N THR A 330 -3.15 -12.17 -28.81
CA THR A 330 -4.06 -13.29 -28.55
C THR A 330 -4.04 -13.71 -27.07
N SER A 331 -2.84 -13.83 -26.48
CA SER A 331 -2.69 -14.14 -25.04
C SER A 331 -3.30 -13.05 -24.18
N ARG A 332 -3.07 -11.77 -24.51
CA ARG A 332 -3.65 -10.62 -23.78
C ARG A 332 -5.17 -10.65 -23.78
N LYS A 333 -5.78 -10.93 -24.93
CA LYS A 333 -7.23 -11.05 -25.05
C LYS A 333 -7.78 -12.16 -24.15
N ARG A 334 -7.15 -13.34 -24.20
CA ARG A 334 -7.57 -14.49 -23.37
C ARG A 334 -7.34 -14.25 -21.87
N PHE A 335 -6.21 -13.64 -21.52
CA PHE A 335 -5.92 -13.17 -20.17
C PHE A 335 -7.07 -12.29 -19.65
N PHE A 336 -7.45 -11.25 -20.41
CA PHE A 336 -8.54 -10.36 -20.02
C PHE A 336 -9.88 -11.10 -19.88
N GLU A 337 -10.21 -11.99 -20.83
CA GLU A 337 -11.43 -12.80 -20.77
C GLU A 337 -11.49 -13.67 -19.50
N VAL A 338 -10.39 -14.31 -19.12
CA VAL A 338 -10.33 -15.16 -17.91
C VAL A 338 -10.44 -14.34 -16.63
N VAL A 339 -9.68 -13.26 -16.50
CA VAL A 339 -9.74 -12.42 -15.30
C VAL A 339 -11.12 -11.75 -15.18
N SER A 340 -11.74 -11.35 -16.30
CA SER A 340 -13.11 -10.83 -16.32
C SER A 340 -14.12 -11.88 -15.88
N ALA A 341 -14.04 -13.10 -16.40
CA ALA A 341 -14.96 -14.18 -16.02
C ALA A 341 -14.80 -14.55 -14.53
N ALA A 342 -13.58 -14.58 -14.00
CA ALA A 342 -13.33 -14.80 -12.59
C ALA A 342 -13.84 -13.66 -11.70
N LYS A 343 -13.71 -12.41 -12.16
CA LYS A 343 -14.30 -11.25 -11.51
C LYS A 343 -15.82 -11.36 -11.47
N ASP A 344 -16.46 -11.72 -12.58
CA ASP A 344 -17.91 -11.87 -12.66
C ASP A 344 -18.40 -13.02 -11.77
N TRP A 345 -17.66 -14.14 -11.71
CA TRP A 345 -17.88 -15.23 -10.77
C TRP A 345 -17.84 -14.73 -9.31
N PHE A 346 -16.79 -14.00 -8.96
CA PHE A 346 -16.60 -13.49 -7.61
C PHE A 346 -17.63 -12.40 -7.25
N ALA A 347 -18.09 -11.61 -8.24
CA ALA A 347 -19.05 -10.53 -8.08
C ALA A 347 -20.46 -10.99 -7.71
N VAL A 348 -20.82 -12.28 -7.93
CA VAL A 348 -22.12 -12.83 -7.50
C VAL A 348 -22.38 -12.55 -6.03
N ARG A 349 -21.34 -12.58 -5.17
CA ARG A 349 -21.48 -12.29 -3.73
C ARG A 349 -21.83 -10.83 -3.41
N GLN A 350 -21.70 -9.93 -4.38
CA GLN A 350 -21.98 -8.49 -4.31
C GLN A 350 -23.05 -8.09 -5.33
N SER A 351 -24.10 -8.92 -5.51
CA SER A 351 -25.21 -8.64 -6.43
C SER A 351 -24.80 -8.53 -7.91
N GLY A 352 -23.64 -9.09 -8.28
CA GLY A 352 -23.09 -9.00 -9.64
C GLY A 352 -22.33 -7.70 -9.92
N GLU A 353 -22.22 -6.78 -8.96
CA GLU A 353 -21.49 -5.52 -9.11
C GLU A 353 -20.16 -5.60 -8.35
N MET A 354 -19.05 -5.42 -9.06
CA MET A 354 -17.71 -5.37 -8.49
C MET A 354 -16.81 -4.55 -9.39
N SER A 355 -16.00 -3.66 -8.82
CA SER A 355 -14.97 -2.93 -9.56
C SER A 355 -13.72 -3.79 -9.77
N TRP A 356 -12.86 -3.40 -10.73
CA TRP A 356 -11.56 -4.04 -10.91
C TRP A 356 -10.66 -3.89 -9.68
N GLU A 357 -10.70 -2.71 -9.04
CA GLU A 357 -9.91 -2.42 -7.85
C GLU A 357 -10.30 -3.35 -6.69
N GLU A 358 -11.59 -3.52 -6.42
CA GLU A 358 -12.07 -4.44 -5.37
C GLU A 358 -11.67 -5.89 -5.65
N PHE A 359 -11.81 -6.34 -6.90
CA PHE A 359 -11.46 -7.71 -7.28
C PHE A 359 -9.96 -7.98 -7.15
N ILE A 360 -9.11 -7.08 -7.67
CA ILE A 360 -7.64 -7.22 -7.64
C ILE A 360 -7.13 -7.14 -6.19
N ASN A 361 -7.63 -6.20 -5.39
CA ASN A 361 -7.23 -6.05 -3.99
C ASN A 361 -7.61 -7.28 -3.15
N ARG A 362 -8.74 -7.93 -3.46
CA ARG A 362 -9.16 -9.14 -2.76
C ARG A 362 -8.48 -10.41 -3.27
N ASN A 363 -8.12 -10.46 -4.56
CA ASN A 363 -7.55 -11.65 -5.20
C ASN A 363 -6.23 -11.33 -5.96
N PRO A 364 -5.23 -10.74 -5.30
CA PRO A 364 -4.00 -10.28 -5.95
C PRO A 364 -3.18 -11.45 -6.51
N MET A 365 -3.09 -12.57 -5.79
CA MET A 365 -2.34 -13.75 -6.23
C MET A 365 -3.01 -14.46 -7.39
N PHE A 366 -4.35 -14.48 -7.44
CA PHE A 366 -5.06 -14.96 -8.62
C PHE A 366 -4.63 -14.18 -9.86
N VAL A 367 -4.70 -12.85 -9.82
CA VAL A 367 -4.34 -11.99 -10.96
C VAL A 367 -2.86 -12.15 -11.33
N ARG A 368 -1.98 -12.20 -10.32
CA ARG A 368 -0.53 -12.41 -10.49
C ARG A 368 -0.25 -13.70 -11.24
N HIS A 369 -0.84 -14.81 -10.80
CA HIS A 369 -0.62 -16.12 -11.41
C HIS A 369 -1.22 -16.25 -12.80
N VAL A 370 -2.43 -15.76 -13.02
CA VAL A 370 -3.05 -15.74 -14.36
C VAL A 370 -2.20 -14.93 -15.33
N SER A 371 -1.64 -13.79 -14.90
CA SER A 371 -0.77 -12.97 -15.76
C SER A 371 0.48 -13.75 -16.21
N VAL A 372 1.15 -14.43 -15.28
CA VAL A 372 2.33 -15.24 -15.58
C VAL A 372 1.98 -16.43 -16.47
N LEU A 373 0.87 -17.12 -16.19
CA LEU A 373 0.40 -18.24 -16.98
C LEU A 373 0.16 -17.87 -18.44
N TYR A 374 -0.54 -16.77 -18.70
CA TYR A 374 -0.83 -16.34 -20.07
C TYR A 374 0.35 -15.68 -20.78
N ALA A 375 1.36 -15.19 -20.04
CA ALA A 375 2.64 -14.78 -20.60
C ALA A 375 3.46 -15.98 -21.09
N ILE A 376 3.49 -17.07 -20.33
CA ILE A 376 4.34 -18.24 -20.63
C ILE A 376 3.63 -19.26 -21.52
N TYR A 377 2.36 -19.55 -21.25
CA TYR A 377 1.59 -20.63 -21.89
C TYR A 377 0.50 -20.06 -22.79
N VAL A 378 0.55 -20.39 -24.09
CA VAL A 378 -0.33 -19.82 -25.13
C VAL A 378 -1.71 -20.51 -25.19
N ARG A 379 -1.90 -21.67 -24.53
CA ARG A 379 -3.13 -22.48 -24.62
C ARG A 379 -3.59 -22.98 -23.25
N MET A 380 -4.37 -22.16 -22.57
CA MET A 380 -5.17 -22.55 -21.41
C MET A 380 -6.64 -22.67 -21.86
N GLU A 381 -7.42 -23.57 -21.26
CA GLU A 381 -8.83 -23.81 -21.65
C GLU A 381 -9.78 -22.66 -21.31
N GLY A 382 -9.30 -21.63 -20.60
CA GLY A 382 -10.10 -20.47 -20.19
C GLY A 382 -10.70 -20.65 -18.79
N PHE A 383 -11.66 -19.79 -18.42
CA PHE A 383 -12.43 -19.91 -17.19
C PHE A 383 -13.77 -20.57 -17.52
N ASN A 384 -13.87 -21.88 -17.31
CA ASN A 384 -14.99 -22.71 -17.79
C ASN A 384 -15.99 -23.08 -16.69
N PHE A 385 -16.31 -22.13 -15.81
CA PHE A 385 -17.25 -22.33 -14.72
C PHE A 385 -18.55 -21.57 -14.97
N SER A 386 -19.67 -22.19 -14.63
CA SER A 386 -21.02 -21.61 -14.74
C SER A 386 -21.82 -21.91 -13.48
N THR A 387 -22.58 -20.93 -13.02
CA THR A 387 -23.43 -21.04 -11.82
C THR A 387 -24.88 -20.75 -12.19
N HIS A 388 -25.82 -21.40 -11.49
CA HIS A 388 -27.25 -21.05 -11.57
C HIS A 388 -27.64 -19.95 -10.57
N ILE A 389 -26.70 -19.48 -9.74
CA ILE A 389 -26.96 -18.46 -8.74
C ILE A 389 -27.04 -17.08 -9.41
N SER A 390 -28.24 -16.50 -9.43
CA SER A 390 -28.48 -15.11 -9.81
C SER A 390 -29.08 -14.34 -8.63
N ASP A 391 -28.95 -13.00 -8.65
CA ASP A 391 -29.64 -12.09 -7.73
C ASP A 391 -29.38 -12.37 -6.24
N TYR A 392 -28.21 -12.91 -5.92
CA TYR A 392 -27.83 -13.23 -4.54
C TYR A 392 -27.66 -11.95 -3.72
N GLN A 393 -28.28 -11.95 -2.54
CA GLN A 393 -28.08 -10.97 -1.48
C GLN A 393 -27.65 -11.71 -0.22
N PRO A 394 -26.48 -11.37 0.37
CA PRO A 394 -26.03 -12.02 1.60
C PRO A 394 -26.99 -11.71 2.76
N ALA A 395 -27.31 -12.72 3.56
CA ALA A 395 -28.05 -12.53 4.79
C ALA A 395 -27.22 -11.71 5.80
N ALA A 396 -27.93 -10.97 6.66
CA ALA A 396 -27.29 -10.31 7.79
C ALA A 396 -26.65 -11.34 8.72
N LEU A 397 -25.41 -11.08 9.17
CA LEU A 397 -24.69 -12.00 10.03
C LEU A 397 -25.44 -12.21 11.35
N LEU A 398 -25.67 -13.47 11.69
CA LEU A 398 -26.28 -13.86 12.97
C LEU A 398 -25.28 -13.73 14.12
N GLU A 399 -25.81 -13.53 15.33
CA GLU A 399 -25.07 -13.49 16.60
C GLU A 399 -25.45 -14.66 17.53
N ASP A 400 -25.92 -15.77 16.96
CA ASP A 400 -26.24 -17.00 17.70
C ASP A 400 -24.99 -17.79 18.11
N LYS A 401 -25.20 -18.92 18.80
CA LYS A 401 -24.09 -19.74 19.31
C LYS A 401 -23.22 -20.35 18.20
N THR A 402 -23.81 -20.68 17.04
CA THR A 402 -23.06 -21.21 15.89
C THR A 402 -22.14 -20.13 15.32
N SER A 403 -22.67 -18.93 15.10
CA SER A 403 -21.87 -17.77 14.68
C SER A 403 -20.78 -17.41 15.69
N ALA A 404 -21.08 -17.43 16.98
CA ALA A 404 -20.09 -17.18 18.04
C ALA A 404 -18.99 -18.24 18.08
N MET A 405 -19.33 -19.51 17.83
CA MET A 405 -18.36 -20.59 17.77
C MET A 405 -17.47 -20.50 16.53
N LEU A 406 -18.02 -20.19 15.36
CA LEU A 406 -17.23 -19.89 14.15
C LEU A 406 -16.27 -18.72 14.40
N GLU A 407 -16.75 -17.67 15.05
CA GLU A 407 -15.94 -16.50 15.40
C GLU A 407 -14.81 -16.83 16.38
N SER A 408 -15.02 -17.79 17.29
CA SER A 408 -13.98 -18.26 18.23
C SER A 408 -12.79 -18.95 17.54
N LEU A 409 -12.92 -19.31 16.27
CA LEU A 409 -11.81 -19.87 15.48
C LEU A 409 -10.82 -18.78 15.02
N ARG A 410 -11.17 -17.50 15.14
CA ARG A 410 -10.28 -16.39 14.78
C ARG A 410 -9.02 -16.42 15.65
N GLY A 411 -7.86 -16.18 15.04
CA GLY A 411 -6.56 -16.22 15.73
C GLY A 411 -6.04 -17.64 16.03
N THR A 412 -6.79 -18.71 15.75
CA THR A 412 -6.28 -20.09 15.85
C THR A 412 -5.27 -20.42 14.74
N GLY A 413 -5.26 -19.63 13.66
CA GLY A 413 -4.46 -19.81 12.46
C GLY A 413 -4.86 -21.03 11.63
N LEU A 414 -6.10 -21.54 11.79
CA LEU A 414 -6.67 -22.61 10.96
C LEU A 414 -7.37 -22.07 9.71
N PHE A 415 -8.07 -20.94 9.87
CA PHE A 415 -8.79 -20.22 8.84
C PHE A 415 -8.40 -18.75 8.94
N SER A 416 -8.41 -18.04 7.81
CA SER A 416 -8.27 -16.59 7.83
C SER A 416 -9.52 -15.93 8.43
N ALA A 417 -9.40 -14.69 8.92
CA ALA A 417 -10.55 -13.91 9.35
C ALA A 417 -11.60 -13.75 8.25
N TYR A 418 -11.16 -13.69 6.98
CA TYR A 418 -12.05 -13.66 5.83
C TYR A 418 -12.79 -14.98 5.62
N ASP A 419 -12.12 -16.13 5.73
CA ASP A 419 -12.77 -17.45 5.67
C ASP A 419 -13.85 -17.60 6.76
N ILE A 420 -13.56 -17.11 7.97
CA ILE A 420 -14.52 -17.10 9.09
C ILE A 420 -15.74 -16.24 8.73
N GLN A 421 -15.54 -15.07 8.13
CA GLN A 421 -16.64 -14.23 7.66
C GLN A 421 -17.49 -14.94 6.60
N LEU A 422 -16.86 -15.64 5.64
CA LEU A 422 -17.58 -16.41 4.62
C LEU A 422 -18.38 -17.57 5.23
N MET A 423 -17.80 -18.31 6.19
CA MET A 423 -18.51 -19.37 6.92
C MET A 423 -19.71 -18.83 7.71
N ARG A 424 -19.56 -17.69 8.39
CA ARG A 424 -20.66 -17.03 9.10
C ARG A 424 -21.75 -16.54 8.13
N THR A 425 -21.37 -16.09 6.95
CA THR A 425 -22.31 -15.70 5.89
C THR A 425 -23.09 -16.92 5.40
N MET A 426 -22.40 -18.03 5.11
CA MET A 426 -23.02 -19.30 4.73
C MET A 426 -24.04 -19.79 5.76
N TRP A 427 -23.69 -19.74 7.06
CA TRP A 427 -24.62 -20.05 8.13
C TRP A 427 -25.86 -19.13 8.12
N SER A 428 -25.64 -17.82 7.96
CA SER A 428 -26.72 -16.84 7.98
C SER A 428 -27.67 -17.01 6.78
N ASP A 429 -27.12 -17.30 5.60
CA ASP A 429 -27.91 -17.59 4.39
C ASP A 429 -28.72 -18.87 4.54
N PHE A 430 -28.14 -19.89 5.18
CA PHE A 430 -28.83 -21.15 5.46
C PHE A 430 -30.03 -20.90 6.37
N MET A 431 -29.85 -20.14 7.44
CA MET A 431 -30.93 -19.79 8.36
C MET A 431 -32.03 -18.97 7.67
N LEU A 432 -31.67 -18.02 6.81
CA LEU A 432 -32.62 -17.20 6.06
C LEU A 432 -33.47 -18.03 5.08
N ARG A 433 -32.84 -18.99 4.37
CA ARG A 433 -33.55 -19.85 3.40
C ARG A 433 -34.24 -21.04 4.04
N GLY A 434 -33.77 -21.45 5.21
CA GLY A 434 -34.18 -22.67 5.89
C GLY A 434 -35.65 -22.68 6.34
N ASN A 435 -36.27 -21.51 6.58
CA ASN A 435 -37.69 -21.24 6.88
C ASN A 435 -38.45 -22.14 7.90
N ALA A 436 -37.87 -23.25 8.36
CA ALA A 436 -38.50 -24.33 9.12
C ALA A 436 -37.44 -25.14 9.91
N LEU A 437 -36.36 -24.49 10.37
CA LEU A 437 -35.41 -25.16 11.24
C LEU A 437 -36.05 -25.46 12.60
N PRO A 438 -35.66 -26.58 13.26
CA PRO A 438 -36.17 -26.90 14.59
C PRO A 438 -35.88 -25.78 15.58
N ASP A 439 -36.77 -25.55 16.55
CA ASP A 439 -36.61 -24.54 17.62
C ASP A 439 -35.31 -24.70 18.47
N ASP A 440 -34.53 -25.76 18.24
CA ASP A 440 -33.38 -26.19 19.05
C ASP A 440 -32.01 -26.09 18.33
N THR A 441 -31.89 -25.24 17.30
CA THR A 441 -30.59 -24.98 16.62
C THR A 441 -29.47 -24.59 17.59
N ASP A 442 -29.84 -23.96 18.69
CA ASP A 442 -28.96 -23.52 19.77
C ASP A 442 -28.46 -24.63 20.70
N ALA A 443 -29.12 -25.80 20.74
CA ALA A 443 -28.61 -26.97 21.47
C ALA A 443 -27.56 -27.74 20.65
N ASP A 444 -27.64 -27.65 19.32
CA ASP A 444 -26.81 -28.40 18.38
C ASP A 444 -25.75 -27.54 17.67
N PHE A 445 -25.43 -26.38 18.24
CA PHE A 445 -24.51 -25.41 17.63
C PHE A 445 -23.13 -26.00 17.30
N GLU A 446 -22.62 -26.95 18.09
CA GLU A 446 -21.36 -27.66 17.84
C GLU A 446 -21.41 -28.45 16.52
N HIS A 447 -22.51 -29.17 16.26
CA HIS A 447 -22.71 -29.93 15.03
C HIS A 447 -22.98 -29.02 13.82
N TRP A 448 -23.76 -27.96 13.99
CA TRP A 448 -23.97 -26.98 12.92
C TRP A 448 -22.67 -26.27 12.52
N THR A 449 -21.85 -25.88 13.50
CA THR A 449 -20.52 -25.31 13.26
C THR A 449 -19.65 -26.28 12.46
N ALA A 450 -19.60 -27.55 12.86
CA ALA A 450 -18.84 -28.58 12.15
C ALA A 450 -19.36 -28.78 10.71
N ALA A 451 -20.68 -28.72 10.51
CA ALA A 451 -21.30 -28.92 9.21
C ALA A 451 -20.96 -27.76 8.24
N VAL A 452 -21.03 -26.52 8.72
CA VAL A 452 -20.63 -25.32 7.96
C VAL A 452 -19.15 -25.38 7.60
N MET A 453 -18.28 -25.65 8.58
CA MET A 453 -16.84 -25.79 8.34
C MET A 453 -16.54 -26.88 7.30
N TYR A 454 -17.20 -28.03 7.39
CA TYR A 454 -17.02 -29.12 6.44
C TYR A 454 -17.45 -28.70 5.02
N CYS A 455 -18.61 -28.06 4.87
CA CYS A 455 -19.08 -27.60 3.57
C CYS A 455 -18.15 -26.55 2.97
N PHE A 456 -17.66 -25.61 3.79
CA PHE A 456 -16.70 -24.58 3.37
C PHE A 456 -15.35 -25.16 2.94
N VAL A 457 -14.81 -26.11 3.71
CA VAL A 457 -13.57 -26.81 3.35
C VAL A 457 -13.73 -27.55 2.03
N LYS A 458 -14.85 -28.28 1.87
CA LYS A 458 -15.12 -29.09 0.70
C LYS A 458 -15.37 -28.26 -0.56
N LEU A 459 -16.04 -27.11 -0.45
CA LEU A 459 -16.34 -26.27 -1.62
C LEU A 459 -15.08 -25.59 -2.19
N ASN A 460 -14.13 -25.21 -1.32
CA ASN A 460 -12.89 -24.57 -1.75
C ASN A 460 -11.81 -25.59 -2.15
N ASP A 461 -11.83 -26.80 -1.59
CA ASP A 461 -10.91 -27.93 -1.90
C ASP A 461 -9.41 -27.64 -1.70
N VAL A 462 -9.08 -26.60 -0.92
CA VAL A 462 -7.69 -26.17 -0.66
C VAL A 462 -7.15 -26.66 0.68
N TYR A 463 -8.04 -27.06 1.59
CA TYR A 463 -7.66 -27.45 2.95
C TYR A 463 -7.39 -28.95 3.02
N THR A 464 -6.35 -29.32 3.76
CA THR A 464 -5.97 -30.73 3.98
C THR A 464 -6.72 -31.39 5.14
N PHE A 465 -7.75 -30.73 5.68
CA PHE A 465 -8.52 -31.27 6.80
C PHE A 465 -9.33 -32.48 6.38
N THR A 466 -9.12 -33.59 7.08
CA THR A 466 -9.99 -34.75 6.99
C THR A 466 -11.33 -34.48 7.69
N GLU A 467 -12.38 -35.17 7.26
CA GLU A 467 -13.70 -35.14 7.89
C GLU A 467 -13.61 -35.32 9.41
N LYS A 468 -12.81 -36.29 9.87
CA LYS A 468 -12.58 -36.55 11.30
C LYS A 468 -11.94 -35.38 12.04
N GLN A 469 -11.03 -34.64 11.39
CA GLN A 469 -10.38 -33.48 12.00
C GLN A 469 -11.35 -32.33 12.17
N VAL A 470 -12.16 -32.02 11.14
CA VAL A 470 -13.19 -30.97 11.23
C VAL A 470 -14.16 -31.27 12.37
N PHE A 471 -14.58 -32.54 12.50
CA PHE A 471 -15.57 -32.92 13.51
C PHE A 471 -15.00 -32.85 14.93
N ALA A 472 -13.74 -33.23 15.10
CA ALA A 472 -13.03 -33.14 16.37
C ALA A 472 -12.82 -31.69 16.83
N MET A 473 -12.59 -30.74 15.90
CA MET A 473 -12.41 -29.32 16.22
C MET A 473 -13.64 -28.72 16.91
N CYS A 474 -14.84 -29.15 16.51
CA CYS A 474 -16.10 -28.64 17.02
C CYS A 474 -16.72 -29.50 18.13
N ARG A 475 -16.05 -30.57 18.57
CA ARG A 475 -16.60 -31.54 19.55
C ARG A 475 -17.90 -32.24 19.10
N ALA A 476 -18.18 -32.24 17.80
CA ALA A 476 -19.34 -32.91 17.23
C ALA A 476 -19.10 -34.43 17.19
N THR A 477 -19.64 -35.16 18.17
CA THR A 477 -19.37 -36.61 18.36
C THR A 477 -20.34 -37.53 17.62
N ASP A 478 -21.50 -37.02 17.20
CA ASP A 478 -22.52 -37.79 16.45
C ASP A 478 -22.35 -37.59 14.93
N HIS A 479 -21.66 -38.55 14.31
CA HIS A 479 -21.40 -38.56 12.87
C HIS A 479 -22.66 -38.66 12.01
N ALA A 480 -23.69 -39.38 12.47
CA ALA A 480 -24.92 -39.57 11.68
C ALA A 480 -25.72 -38.27 11.63
N LYS A 481 -25.83 -37.60 12.78
CA LYS A 481 -26.46 -36.28 12.90
C LYS A 481 -25.72 -35.23 12.05
N LEU A 482 -24.40 -35.25 12.09
CA LEU A 482 -23.58 -34.32 11.33
C LEU A 482 -23.74 -34.52 9.81
N LYS A 483 -23.80 -35.77 9.35
CA LYS A 483 -24.07 -36.08 7.94
C LYS A 483 -25.41 -35.49 7.49
N GLN A 484 -26.45 -35.66 8.31
CA GLN A 484 -27.77 -35.09 8.04
C GLN A 484 -27.73 -33.56 7.95
N MET A 485 -26.97 -32.88 8.82
CA MET A 485 -26.81 -31.43 8.80
C MET A 485 -26.05 -30.92 7.58
N ILE A 486 -25.00 -31.64 7.17
CA ILE A 486 -24.26 -31.36 5.93
C ILE A 486 -25.19 -31.50 4.73
N ASP A 487 -25.99 -32.56 4.66
CA ASP A 487 -26.92 -32.77 3.56
C ASP A 487 -28.00 -31.67 3.52
N MET A 488 -28.56 -31.29 4.68
CA MET A 488 -29.51 -30.17 4.80
C MET A 488 -28.91 -28.84 4.32
N LEU A 489 -27.66 -28.51 4.71
CA LEU A 489 -26.96 -27.31 4.25
C LEU A 489 -26.79 -27.31 2.74
N ASN A 490 -26.27 -28.42 2.18
CA ASN A 490 -26.05 -28.55 0.74
C ASN A 490 -27.37 -28.44 -0.05
N GLU A 491 -28.43 -29.08 0.39
CA GLU A 491 -29.74 -29.05 -0.29
C GLU A 491 -30.41 -27.68 -0.19
N THR A 492 -30.38 -27.05 0.99
CA THR A 492 -31.05 -25.75 1.23
C THR A 492 -30.35 -24.62 0.50
N LEU A 493 -29.02 -24.59 0.56
CA LEU A 493 -28.24 -23.56 -0.12
C LEU A 493 -27.98 -23.88 -1.59
N GLN A 494 -28.18 -25.13 -2.01
CA GLN A 494 -27.77 -25.65 -3.33
C GLN A 494 -26.29 -25.37 -3.57
N LEU A 495 -25.45 -25.78 -2.61
CA LEU A 495 -24.00 -25.55 -2.69
C LEU A 495 -23.39 -26.30 -3.87
N GLU A 496 -22.54 -25.60 -4.62
CA GLU A 496 -21.77 -26.15 -5.73
C GLU A 496 -20.25 -26.09 -5.45
N ALA A 497 -19.47 -26.81 -6.27
CA ALA A 497 -18.01 -26.74 -6.17
C ALA A 497 -17.55 -25.31 -6.51
N HIS A 498 -16.65 -24.76 -5.69
CA HIS A 498 -16.19 -23.38 -5.78
C HIS A 498 -17.32 -22.34 -5.81
N ASP A 499 -18.39 -22.59 -5.05
CA ASP A 499 -19.58 -21.74 -4.97
C ASP A 499 -19.23 -20.24 -4.92
N PRO A 500 -19.72 -19.43 -5.87
CA PRO A 500 -19.30 -18.04 -6.04
C PRO A 500 -19.64 -17.16 -4.83
N ARG A 501 -20.59 -17.56 -3.97
CA ARG A 501 -20.93 -16.87 -2.72
C ARG A 501 -19.86 -17.01 -1.65
N TYR A 502 -19.14 -18.14 -1.62
CA TYR A 502 -18.27 -18.53 -0.50
C TYR A 502 -16.86 -18.94 -0.91
N VAL A 503 -16.50 -18.86 -2.20
CA VAL A 503 -15.14 -19.16 -2.66
C VAL A 503 -14.13 -18.13 -2.13
N ASN A 504 -12.97 -18.58 -1.65
CA ASN A 504 -11.85 -17.72 -1.27
C ASN A 504 -10.80 -17.66 -2.40
N GLU A 505 -9.74 -16.87 -2.20
CA GLU A 505 -8.71 -16.70 -3.22
C GLU A 505 -8.01 -18.02 -3.56
N GLU A 506 -7.74 -18.85 -2.56
CA GLU A 506 -7.14 -20.17 -2.76
C GLU A 506 -8.04 -21.08 -3.61
N GLY A 507 -9.34 -21.09 -3.34
CA GLY A 507 -10.32 -21.83 -4.14
C GLY A 507 -10.36 -21.32 -5.58
N LEU A 508 -10.31 -19.99 -5.77
CA LEU A 508 -10.25 -19.37 -7.10
C LEU A 508 -8.95 -19.73 -7.84
N LEU A 509 -7.83 -19.86 -7.12
CA LEU A 509 -6.55 -20.30 -7.68
C LEU A 509 -6.60 -21.76 -8.11
N LEU A 510 -7.24 -22.66 -7.35
CA LEU A 510 -7.43 -24.05 -7.78
C LEU A 510 -8.28 -24.16 -9.05
N MET A 511 -9.29 -23.30 -9.22
CA MET A 511 -10.09 -23.26 -10.45
C MET A 511 -9.26 -22.97 -11.70
N LEU A 512 -8.07 -22.36 -11.58
CA LEU A 512 -7.16 -22.15 -12.73
C LEU A 512 -6.40 -23.41 -13.15
N LEU A 513 -6.27 -24.38 -12.23
CA LEU A 513 -5.52 -25.61 -12.44
C LEU A 513 -6.40 -26.77 -12.95
N GLN A 514 -7.72 -26.58 -12.90
CA GLN A 514 -8.74 -27.53 -13.37
C GLN A 514 -9.16 -27.17 -14.80
#